data_AF-A0A3G8GK79-F1
#
_entry.id   AF-A0A3G8GK79-F1
#
_cell.length_a   1.000
_cell.length_b   1.000
_cell.length_c   1.000
_cell.angle_alpha   90.00
_cell.angle_beta   90.00
_cell.angle_gamma   90.00
#
_symmetry.space_group_name_H-M   'P 1'
#
loop_
_entity.id
_entity.type
_entity.pdbx_description
1 polymer ?
#
loop_
_entity_poly.entity_id
_entity_poly.type
_entity_poly.pdbx_seq_one_letter_code
_entity_poly.pdbx_strand_id
1 'polypeptide(L)'
;MPDVSEDPRVEPGIYGKGEAEKMLWLASAYAQGAEVLVNSMLDDQYQADHAQWLVVSHLCRHALELYLKGCIGIATGAIPRSTHRIDQLLKDYNKHYCDSFYIFNFLVEDWVYRDTDLFPETLEELRRTHDQRYRYISDKNGIDFVGFSDFNLREKSDAVKRFASDVNVRAFFVGEYGVKAAVILKKSEA
;
A
#
# COMPACT_ATOMS: atom_id res chain seq x y z
N MET A 1 -41.92 -13.78 -9.18
CA MET A 1 -41.40 -12.47 -8.74
C MET A 1 -39.97 -12.70 -8.30
N PRO A 2 -38.99 -11.91 -8.77
CA PRO A 2 -37.64 -12.03 -8.26
C PRO A 2 -37.63 -11.61 -6.80
N ASP A 3 -37.04 -12.47 -5.97
CA ASP A 3 -36.73 -12.21 -4.57
C ASP A 3 -35.83 -10.98 -4.50
N VAL A 4 -36.33 -9.90 -3.90
CA VAL A 4 -35.53 -8.68 -3.66
C VAL A 4 -34.63 -9.02 -2.49
N SER A 5 -33.52 -9.69 -2.78
CA SER A 5 -32.47 -9.95 -1.79
C SER A 5 -32.12 -8.61 -1.15
N GLU A 6 -32.33 -8.50 0.16
CA GLU A 6 -32.11 -7.27 0.92
C GLU A 6 -30.75 -6.64 0.57
N ASP A 7 -30.75 -5.34 0.27
CA ASP A 7 -29.52 -4.60 0.02
C ASP A 7 -28.55 -4.82 1.20
N PRO A 8 -27.30 -5.24 0.93
CA PRO A 8 -26.34 -5.49 2.00
C PRO A 8 -26.05 -4.20 2.76
N ARG A 9 -26.42 -4.17 4.04
CA ARG A 9 -26.10 -3.05 4.93
C ARG A 9 -24.65 -3.19 5.41
N VAL A 10 -23.86 -2.14 5.19
CA VAL A 10 -22.50 -2.03 5.72
C VAL A 10 -22.55 -1.20 7.00
N GLU A 11 -22.20 -1.80 8.14
CA GLU A 11 -22.15 -1.07 9.41
C GLU A 11 -20.95 -0.10 9.46
N PRO A 12 -21.11 1.09 10.07
CA PRO A 12 -20.00 2.01 10.25
C PRO A 12 -19.03 1.47 11.30
N GLY A 13 -17.94 0.86 10.86
CA GLY A 13 -16.90 0.34 11.75
C GLY A 13 -15.70 -0.20 10.98
N ILE A 14 -14.51 -0.04 11.54
CA ILE A 14 -13.30 -0.71 11.07
C ILE A 14 -12.89 -1.70 12.16
N TYR A 15 -12.63 -2.94 11.75
CA TYR A 15 -12.09 -3.98 12.63
C TYR A 15 -10.77 -3.53 13.28
N GLY A 16 -10.42 -4.12 14.43
CA GLY A 16 -9.22 -3.80 15.20
C GLY A 16 -9.50 -3.13 16.55
N LYS A 17 -8.74 -3.53 17.56
CA LYS A 17 -8.86 -3.10 18.96
C LYS A 17 -8.32 -1.67 19.17
N GLY A 18 -7.31 -1.29 18.40
CA GLY A 18 -6.65 0.02 18.46
C GLY A 18 -6.60 0.73 17.11
N GLU A 19 -6.26 2.03 17.13
CA GLU A 19 -6.13 2.83 15.91
C GLU A 19 -5.07 2.27 14.95
N ALA A 20 -3.98 1.71 15.45
CA ALA A 20 -2.93 1.10 14.64
C ALA A 20 -3.43 -0.16 13.91
N GLU A 21 -4.22 -1.00 14.58
CA GLU A 21 -4.87 -2.15 13.95
C GLU A 21 -5.91 -1.72 12.92
N LYS A 22 -6.69 -0.67 13.21
CA LYS A 22 -7.64 -0.09 12.25
C LYS A 22 -6.95 0.42 11.00
N MET A 23 -5.74 0.98 11.12
CA MET A 23 -4.92 1.36 9.96
C MET A 23 -4.50 0.16 9.13
N LEU A 24 -4.17 -0.98 9.77
CA LEU A 24 -3.87 -2.22 9.04
C LEU A 24 -5.10 -2.75 8.27
N TRP A 25 -6.28 -2.76 8.91
CA TRP A 25 -7.52 -3.15 8.24
C TRP A 25 -7.88 -2.23 7.08
N LEU A 26 -7.69 -0.92 7.26
CA LEU A 26 -7.92 0.05 6.19
C LEU A 26 -6.90 -0.13 5.05
N ALA A 27 -5.64 -0.44 5.36
CA ALA A 27 -4.63 -0.78 4.36
C ALA A 27 -5.05 -1.98 3.50
N SER A 28 -5.54 -3.05 4.13
CA SER A 28 -6.05 -4.22 3.42
C SER A 28 -7.22 -3.88 2.50
N ALA A 29 -8.16 -3.05 2.97
CA ALA A 29 -9.29 -2.61 2.15
C ALA A 29 -8.85 -1.81 0.93
N TYR A 30 -7.90 -0.87 1.06
CA TYR A 30 -7.35 -0.13 -0.08
C TYR A 30 -6.62 -1.05 -1.07
N ALA A 31 -5.85 -2.02 -0.58
CA ALA A 31 -5.14 -2.96 -1.45
C ALA A 31 -6.10 -3.88 -2.21
N GLN A 32 -7.16 -4.37 -1.55
CA GLN A 32 -8.24 -5.14 -2.19
C GLN A 32 -9.00 -4.29 -3.22
N GLY A 33 -9.28 -3.03 -2.93
CA GLY A 33 -9.88 -2.12 -3.89
C GLY A 33 -9.03 -1.94 -5.15
N ALA A 34 -7.71 -1.83 -4.98
CA ALA A 34 -6.78 -1.77 -6.11
C ALA A 34 -6.79 -3.07 -6.94
N GLU A 35 -6.84 -4.24 -6.28
CA GLU A 35 -6.94 -5.54 -6.94
C GLU A 35 -8.24 -5.70 -7.74
N VAL A 36 -9.37 -5.32 -7.16
CA VAL A 36 -10.67 -5.36 -7.87
C VAL A 36 -10.64 -4.46 -9.09
N LEU A 37 -10.10 -3.25 -8.96
CA LEU A 37 -10.04 -2.29 -10.06
C LEU A 37 -9.13 -2.79 -11.19
N VAL A 38 -7.93 -3.30 -10.87
CA VAL A 38 -7.02 -3.79 -11.90
C VAL A 38 -7.56 -5.04 -12.60
N ASN A 39 -8.27 -5.93 -11.89
CA ASN A 39 -8.94 -7.07 -12.52
C ASN A 39 -10.06 -6.61 -13.46
N SER A 40 -10.86 -5.63 -13.04
CA SER A 40 -11.92 -5.06 -13.88
C SER A 40 -11.35 -4.43 -15.15
N MET A 41 -10.16 -3.84 -15.10
CA MET A 41 -9.45 -3.32 -16.28
C MET A 41 -8.94 -4.44 -17.21
N LEU A 42 -8.57 -5.61 -16.70
CA LEU A 42 -8.13 -6.75 -17.52
C LEU A 42 -9.29 -7.50 -18.17
N ASP A 43 -10.43 -7.53 -17.48
CA ASP A 43 -11.63 -8.25 -17.91
C ASP A 43 -12.53 -7.40 -18.83
N ASP A 44 -12.01 -6.26 -19.32
CA ASP A 44 -12.72 -5.28 -20.16
C ASP A 44 -14.02 -4.73 -19.52
N GLN A 45 -14.15 -4.82 -18.19
CA GLN A 45 -15.28 -4.28 -17.42
C GLN A 45 -15.05 -2.83 -17.00
N TYR A 46 -13.85 -2.31 -17.22
CA TYR A 46 -13.45 -0.96 -16.85
C TYR A 46 -12.37 -0.43 -17.80
N GLN A 47 -12.30 0.90 -17.94
CA GLN A 47 -11.37 1.53 -18.87
C GLN A 47 -9.91 1.28 -18.45
N ALA A 48 -9.09 0.81 -19.40
CA ALA A 48 -7.68 0.54 -19.20
C ALA A 48 -6.80 1.65 -19.79
N ASP A 49 -6.74 2.80 -19.10
CA ASP A 49 -5.88 3.92 -19.49
C ASP A 49 -4.94 4.35 -18.35
N HIS A 50 -4.06 5.31 -18.67
CA HIS A 50 -3.09 5.83 -17.72
C HIS A 50 -3.74 6.50 -16.50
N ALA A 51 -4.86 7.21 -16.67
CA ALA A 51 -5.54 7.86 -15.56
C ALA A 51 -6.10 6.82 -14.57
N GLN A 52 -6.69 5.73 -15.07
CA GLN A 52 -7.18 4.63 -14.23
C GLN A 52 -6.03 3.90 -13.54
N TRP A 53 -4.88 3.76 -14.22
CA TRP A 53 -3.68 3.23 -13.58
C TRP A 53 -3.15 4.12 -12.44
N LEU A 54 -3.21 5.45 -12.57
CA LEU A 54 -2.85 6.36 -11.48
C LEU A 54 -3.76 6.16 -10.27
N VAL A 55 -5.05 5.87 -10.48
CA VAL A 55 -5.98 5.52 -9.40
C VAL A 55 -5.56 4.22 -8.72
N VAL A 56 -5.32 3.14 -9.47
CA VAL A 56 -4.82 1.87 -8.91
C VAL A 56 -3.53 2.08 -8.12
N SER A 57 -2.59 2.84 -8.68
CA SER A 57 -1.30 3.13 -8.04
C SER A 57 -1.47 3.97 -6.78
N HIS A 58 -2.40 4.93 -6.78
CA HIS A 58 -2.75 5.72 -5.60
C HIS A 58 -3.28 4.83 -4.47
N LEU A 59 -4.19 3.91 -4.78
CA LEU A 59 -4.77 2.97 -3.81
C LEU A 59 -3.68 2.08 -3.22
N CYS A 60 -2.80 1.51 -4.05
CA CYS A 60 -1.66 0.71 -3.59
C CYS A 60 -0.72 1.52 -2.68
N ARG A 61 -0.38 2.74 -3.08
CA ARG A 61 0.52 3.61 -2.30
C ARG A 61 -0.12 4.04 -0.98
N HIS A 62 -1.43 4.30 -0.95
CA HIS A 62 -2.11 4.68 0.28
C HIS A 62 -2.31 3.48 1.22
N ALA A 63 -2.64 2.30 0.67
CA ALA A 63 -2.62 1.04 1.41
C ALA A 63 -1.26 0.83 2.09
N LEU A 64 -0.17 1.05 1.35
CA LEU A 64 1.17 0.95 1.89
C LEU A 64 1.41 1.95 3.05
N GLU A 65 1.09 3.22 2.85
CA GLU A 65 1.26 4.23 3.89
C GLU A 65 0.57 3.83 5.20
N LEU A 66 -0.68 3.38 5.11
CA LEU A 66 -1.47 2.93 6.27
C LEU A 66 -0.90 1.67 6.89
N TYR A 67 -0.44 0.72 6.09
CA TYR A 67 0.20 -0.51 6.57
C TYR A 67 1.44 -0.16 7.41
N LEU A 68 2.33 0.70 6.90
CA LEU A 68 3.54 1.11 7.60
C LEU A 68 3.21 1.84 8.90
N LYS A 69 2.26 2.80 8.85
CA LYS A 69 1.79 3.53 10.04
C LYS A 69 1.21 2.60 11.10
N GLY A 70 0.38 1.65 10.70
CA GLY A 70 -0.19 0.63 11.59
C GLY A 70 0.91 -0.23 12.23
N CYS A 71 1.85 -0.74 11.42
CA CYS A 71 2.96 -1.55 11.91
C CYS A 71 3.85 -0.79 12.92
N ILE A 72 4.22 0.46 12.60
CA ILE A 72 5.01 1.31 13.50
C ILE A 72 4.22 1.61 14.78
N GLY A 73 2.92 1.90 14.66
CA GLY A 73 2.03 2.13 15.78
C GLY A 73 1.95 0.93 16.72
N ILE A 74 1.89 -0.29 16.18
CA ILE A 74 1.91 -1.53 16.98
C ILE A 74 3.27 -1.76 17.64
N ALA A 75 4.37 -1.50 16.94
CA ALA A 75 5.71 -1.73 17.47
C ALA A 75 6.12 -0.72 18.55
N THR A 76 5.66 0.53 18.46
CA THR A 76 6.13 1.65 19.29
C THR A 76 5.07 2.19 20.24
N GLY A 77 3.79 1.86 20.03
CA GLY A 77 2.65 2.49 20.70
C GLY A 77 2.29 3.88 20.15
N ALA A 78 3.02 4.41 19.17
CA ALA A 78 2.80 5.74 18.61
C ALA A 78 2.69 5.71 17.08
N ILE A 79 1.59 6.24 16.55
CA ILE A 79 1.34 6.28 15.10
C ILE A 79 2.02 7.54 14.52
N PRO A 80 2.85 7.39 13.46
CA PRO A 80 3.50 8.53 12.81
C PRO A 80 2.51 9.29 11.91
N ARG A 81 1.82 10.28 12.49
CA ARG A 81 0.77 11.05 11.80
C ARG A 81 1.29 12.21 10.95
N SER A 82 2.47 12.73 11.26
CA SER A 82 3.03 13.94 10.66
C SER A 82 3.64 13.73 9.27
N THR A 83 3.79 12.48 8.82
CA THR A 83 4.44 12.16 7.55
C THR A 83 3.57 11.25 6.70
N HIS A 84 3.60 11.49 5.39
CA HIS A 84 3.02 10.64 4.35
C HIS A 84 4.12 10.04 3.46
N ARG A 85 5.38 10.24 3.84
CA ARG A 85 6.56 9.86 3.07
C ARG A 85 6.89 8.39 3.28
N ILE A 86 6.74 7.61 2.23
CA ILE A 86 6.98 6.16 2.24
C ILE A 86 8.43 5.84 2.61
N ASP A 87 9.40 6.61 2.13
CA ASP A 87 10.81 6.42 2.42
C ASP A 87 11.13 6.55 3.93
N GLN A 88 10.55 7.56 4.58
CA GLN A 88 10.70 7.77 6.02
C GLN A 88 10.01 6.66 6.83
N LEU A 89 8.76 6.35 6.46
CA LEU A 89 7.99 5.29 7.09
C LEU A 89 8.68 3.92 6.95
N LEU A 90 9.32 3.65 5.81
CA LEU A 90 10.06 2.40 5.60
C LEU A 90 11.30 2.32 6.46
N LYS A 91 12.06 3.41 6.54
CA LYS A 91 13.23 3.48 7.42
C LYS A 91 12.84 3.20 8.87
N ASP A 92 11.70 3.69 9.33
CA ASP A 92 11.20 3.43 10.68
C ASP A 92 10.66 2.02 10.84
N TYR A 93 9.89 1.52 9.87
CA TYR A 93 9.39 0.15 9.83
C TYR A 93 10.52 -0.89 9.95
N ASN A 94 11.58 -0.72 9.14
CA ASN A 94 12.70 -1.66 9.08
C ASN A 94 13.51 -1.76 10.38
N LYS A 95 13.39 -0.78 11.30
CA LYS A 95 14.00 -0.85 12.65
C LYS A 95 13.34 -1.92 13.52
N HIS A 96 12.08 -2.27 13.24
CA HIS A 96 11.28 -3.18 14.07
C HIS A 96 10.96 -4.50 13.36
N TYR A 97 10.88 -4.49 12.03
CA TYR A 97 10.41 -5.62 11.22
C TYR A 97 11.48 -6.07 10.22
N CYS A 98 12.56 -6.68 10.72
CA CYS A 98 13.72 -7.10 9.92
C CYS A 98 13.71 -8.56 9.46
N ASP A 99 12.75 -9.36 9.92
CA ASP A 99 12.60 -10.76 9.49
C ASP A 99 12.21 -10.85 8.01
N SER A 100 12.64 -11.90 7.31
CA SER A 100 12.29 -12.13 5.90
C SER A 100 10.78 -12.20 5.66
N PHE A 101 10.00 -12.61 6.66
CA PHE A 101 8.53 -12.56 6.60
C PHE A 101 7.99 -11.15 6.36
N TYR A 102 8.70 -10.12 6.83
CA TYR A 102 8.27 -8.73 6.74
C TYR A 102 8.79 -8.01 5.50
N ILE A 103 9.69 -8.63 4.72
CA ILE A 103 10.19 -8.07 3.47
C ILE A 103 9.13 -8.28 2.37
N PHE A 104 8.73 -7.22 1.68
CA PHE A 104 7.89 -7.26 0.49
C PHE A 104 8.64 -6.61 -0.68
N ASN A 105 8.18 -6.87 -1.89
CA ASN A 105 8.47 -6.02 -3.03
C ASN A 105 7.25 -5.11 -3.20
N PHE A 106 7.42 -3.82 -2.93
CA PHE A 106 6.32 -2.90 -3.18
C PHE A 106 6.15 -2.66 -4.67
N LEU A 107 4.89 -2.42 -5.02
CA LEU A 107 4.50 -1.95 -6.33
C LEU A 107 4.92 -0.51 -6.63
N VAL A 108 5.30 0.22 -5.57
CA VAL A 108 5.83 1.57 -5.67
C VAL A 108 7.19 1.51 -6.36
N GLU A 109 7.49 2.51 -7.18
CA GLU A 109 8.70 2.52 -7.99
C GLU A 109 9.96 2.42 -7.12
N ASP A 110 10.93 1.63 -7.56
CA ASP A 110 12.13 1.31 -6.77
C ASP A 110 12.88 2.55 -6.24
N TRP A 111 12.89 3.65 -7.02
CA TRP A 111 13.57 4.88 -6.63
C TRP A 111 12.99 5.53 -5.36
N VAL A 112 11.75 5.19 -5.00
CA VAL A 112 11.09 5.68 -3.78
C VAL A 112 11.78 5.15 -2.52
N TYR A 113 12.42 3.97 -2.57
CA TYR A 113 13.07 3.34 -1.42
C TYR A 113 14.55 3.01 -1.62
N ARG A 114 15.14 3.20 -2.81
CA ARG A 114 16.58 2.99 -3.05
C ARG A 114 17.43 4.03 -2.32
N ASP A 115 18.15 3.64 -1.28
CA ASP A 115 19.11 4.52 -0.59
C ASP A 115 20.47 4.67 -1.29
N THR A 116 20.70 3.96 -2.41
CA THR A 116 21.99 3.90 -3.11
C THR A 116 21.92 4.54 -4.49
N ASP A 117 21.68 5.85 -4.54
CA ASP A 117 21.74 6.61 -5.78
C ASP A 117 23.01 7.49 -5.82
N LEU A 118 23.52 7.71 -7.02
CA LEU A 118 24.71 8.53 -7.27
C LEU A 118 24.43 10.03 -7.01
N PHE A 119 23.16 10.44 -7.05
CA PHE A 119 22.72 11.83 -6.85
C PHE A 119 21.54 11.92 -5.85
N PRO A 120 21.77 11.69 -4.55
CA PRO A 120 20.71 11.60 -3.54
C PRO A 120 19.83 12.86 -3.44
N GLU A 121 20.35 14.03 -3.78
CA GLU A 121 19.62 15.30 -3.81
C GLU A 121 18.51 15.34 -4.87
N THR A 122 18.70 14.65 -6.00
CA THR A 122 17.67 14.57 -7.05
C THR A 122 16.55 13.61 -6.67
N LEU A 123 16.87 12.53 -5.95
CA LEU A 123 15.88 11.63 -5.38
C LEU A 123 15.01 12.28 -4.30
N GLU A 124 15.58 13.18 -3.50
CA GLU A 124 14.83 13.83 -2.43
C GLU A 124 13.66 14.67 -2.97
N GLU A 125 13.85 15.37 -4.10
CA GLU A 125 12.77 16.11 -4.74
C GLU A 125 11.68 15.20 -5.31
N LEU A 126 12.08 14.07 -5.91
CA LEU A 126 11.17 13.05 -6.41
C LEU A 126 10.34 12.43 -5.27
N ARG A 127 11.00 12.05 -4.16
CA ARG A 127 10.36 11.47 -2.96
C ARG A 127 9.38 12.43 -2.31
N ARG A 128 9.74 13.71 -2.20
CA ARG A 128 8.89 14.75 -1.59
C ARG A 128 7.58 14.97 -2.34
N THR A 129 7.56 14.73 -3.65
CA THR A 129 6.39 14.95 -4.51
C THR A 129 5.70 13.66 -4.94
N HIS A 130 6.18 12.50 -4.47
CA HIS A 130 5.70 11.18 -4.89
C HIS A 130 4.19 11.01 -4.74
N ASP A 131 3.63 11.50 -3.63
CA ASP A 131 2.20 11.45 -3.34
C ASP A 131 1.34 12.30 -4.29
N GLN A 132 1.91 13.38 -4.84
CA GLN A 132 1.23 14.29 -5.75
C GLN A 132 1.15 13.69 -7.16
N ARG A 133 2.12 12.88 -7.56
CA ARG A 133 2.22 12.27 -8.89
C ARG A 133 1.07 11.33 -9.23
N TYR A 134 0.44 10.72 -8.22
CA TYR A 134 -0.74 9.88 -8.42
C TYR A 134 -2.07 10.64 -8.46
N ARG A 135 -2.05 11.94 -8.16
CA ARG A 135 -3.26 12.76 -7.98
C ARG A 135 -3.37 13.91 -8.97
N TYR A 136 -2.23 14.44 -9.41
CA TYR A 136 -2.16 15.59 -10.28
C TYR A 136 -1.27 15.28 -11.48
N ILE A 137 -1.64 15.84 -12.62
CA ILE A 137 -0.89 15.69 -13.89
C ILE A 137 0.42 16.50 -13.82
N SER A 138 0.36 17.66 -13.14
CA SER A 138 1.48 18.59 -13.01
C SER A 138 1.70 19.01 -11.56
N ASP A 139 2.90 19.53 -11.28
CA ASP A 139 3.21 20.17 -10.01
C ASP A 139 2.46 21.51 -9.84
N LYS A 140 2.67 22.15 -8.68
CA LYS A 140 2.06 23.45 -8.35
C LYS A 140 2.45 24.61 -9.28
N ASN A 141 3.49 24.43 -10.09
CA ASN A 141 3.98 25.41 -11.05
C ASN A 141 3.50 25.11 -12.48
N GLY A 142 2.70 24.05 -12.67
CA GLY A 142 2.23 23.61 -13.99
C GLY A 142 3.26 22.81 -14.78
N ILE A 143 4.31 22.32 -14.12
CA ILE A 143 5.32 21.45 -14.74
C ILE A 143 4.83 20.00 -14.62
N ASP A 144 4.69 19.32 -15.76
CA ASP A 144 4.27 17.92 -15.78
C ASP A 144 5.22 17.05 -14.97
N PHE A 145 4.65 16.12 -14.20
CA PHE A 145 5.46 15.17 -13.47
C PHE A 145 6.18 14.23 -14.44
N VAL A 146 7.51 14.26 -14.43
CA VAL A 146 8.33 13.30 -15.16
C VAL A 146 8.18 11.93 -14.51
N GLY A 147 7.82 10.92 -15.29
CA GLY A 147 7.93 9.52 -14.87
C GLY A 147 6.60 8.88 -14.49
N PHE A 148 5.92 8.37 -15.50
CA PHE A 148 5.42 6.99 -15.48
C PHE A 148 5.88 6.38 -16.79
N SER A 149 6.71 5.33 -16.71
CA SER A 149 7.11 4.59 -17.90
C SER A 149 5.89 3.89 -18.49
N ASP A 150 5.85 3.73 -19.82
CA ASP A 150 4.95 2.76 -20.45
C ASP A 150 5.06 1.43 -19.71
N PHE A 151 3.92 0.80 -19.45
CA PHE A 151 3.88 -0.45 -18.70
C PHE A 151 2.89 -1.43 -19.32
N ASN A 152 3.15 -2.72 -19.09
CA ASN A 152 2.22 -3.77 -19.41
C ASN A 152 1.23 -3.96 -18.26
N LEU A 153 -0.06 -3.74 -18.52
CA LEU A 153 -1.12 -3.86 -17.51
C LEU A 153 -1.15 -5.26 -16.87
N ARG A 154 -0.90 -6.32 -17.64
CA ARG A 154 -0.90 -7.70 -17.12
C ARG A 154 0.24 -7.91 -16.13
N GLU A 155 1.45 -7.49 -16.47
CA GLU A 155 2.60 -7.59 -15.56
C GLU A 155 2.37 -6.81 -14.25
N LYS A 156 1.83 -5.59 -14.37
CA LYS A 156 1.49 -4.77 -13.21
C LYS A 156 0.36 -5.37 -12.37
N SER A 157 -0.62 -5.99 -13.01
CA SER A 157 -1.74 -6.62 -12.30
C SER A 157 -1.30 -7.75 -11.38
N ASP A 158 -0.33 -8.58 -11.82
CA ASP A 158 0.21 -9.66 -10.98
C ASP A 158 0.92 -9.09 -9.75
N ALA A 159 1.61 -7.96 -9.90
CA ALA A 159 2.22 -7.26 -8.78
C ALA A 159 1.15 -6.69 -7.84
N VAL A 160 0.01 -6.18 -8.35
CA VAL A 160 -1.10 -5.66 -7.53
C VAL A 160 -1.72 -6.77 -6.70
N LYS A 161 -1.99 -7.92 -7.33
CA LYS A 161 -2.53 -9.11 -6.66
C LYS A 161 -1.62 -9.59 -5.54
N ARG A 162 -0.32 -9.70 -5.82
CA ARG A 162 0.68 -10.10 -4.80
C ARG A 162 0.72 -9.11 -3.66
N PHE A 163 0.78 -7.81 -3.97
CA PHE A 163 0.76 -6.75 -2.95
C PHE A 163 -0.51 -6.81 -2.09
N ALA A 164 -1.69 -6.97 -2.69
CA ALA A 164 -2.95 -7.08 -1.97
C ALA A 164 -3.00 -8.31 -1.06
N SER A 165 -2.56 -9.46 -1.57
CA SER A 165 -2.42 -10.69 -0.78
C SER A 165 -1.47 -10.51 0.40
N ASP A 166 -0.28 -9.96 0.16
CA ASP A 166 0.74 -9.75 1.20
C ASP A 166 0.25 -8.79 2.29
N VAL A 167 -0.33 -7.65 1.90
CA VAL A 167 -0.89 -6.69 2.86
C VAL A 167 -2.02 -7.32 3.66
N ASN A 168 -2.93 -8.07 3.03
CA ASN A 168 -4.06 -8.69 3.72
C ASN A 168 -3.59 -9.72 4.77
N VAL A 169 -2.74 -10.66 4.36
CA VAL A 169 -2.21 -11.69 5.25
C VAL A 169 -1.42 -11.06 6.41
N ARG A 170 -0.51 -10.12 6.10
CA ARG A 170 0.35 -9.53 7.13
C ARG A 170 -0.39 -8.57 8.04
N ALA A 171 -1.35 -7.80 7.53
CA ALA A 171 -2.20 -6.95 8.35
C ALA A 171 -2.91 -7.75 9.44
N PHE A 172 -3.45 -8.92 9.09
CA PHE A 172 -4.04 -9.85 10.05
C PHE A 172 -3.01 -10.32 11.09
N PHE A 173 -1.90 -10.90 10.65
CA PHE A 173 -0.91 -11.48 11.56
C PHE A 173 -0.23 -10.42 12.46
N VAL A 174 0.11 -9.26 11.92
CA VAL A 174 0.69 -8.16 12.69
C VAL A 174 -0.36 -7.54 13.62
N GLY A 175 -1.62 -7.43 13.20
CA GLY A 175 -2.70 -6.98 14.07
C GLY A 175 -2.90 -7.88 15.29
N GLU A 176 -2.84 -9.20 15.12
CA GLU A 176 -3.05 -10.16 16.21
C GLU A 176 -1.81 -10.40 17.07
N TYR A 177 -0.61 -10.45 16.45
CA TYR A 177 0.61 -10.91 17.12
C TYR A 177 1.72 -9.85 17.17
N GLY A 178 1.51 -8.68 16.57
CA GLY A 178 2.49 -7.60 16.47
C GLY A 178 3.81 -8.07 15.86
N VAL A 179 4.91 -7.54 16.40
CA VAL A 179 6.28 -7.93 16.01
C VAL A 179 6.59 -9.42 16.16
N LYS A 180 5.80 -10.17 16.94
CA LYS A 180 5.98 -11.62 17.13
C LYS A 180 5.35 -12.47 16.03
N ALA A 181 4.62 -11.87 15.08
CA ALA A 181 3.95 -12.59 13.99
C ALA A 181 4.88 -13.58 13.26
N ALA A 182 6.08 -13.14 12.87
CA ALA A 182 7.06 -14.00 12.20
C ALA A 182 7.48 -15.23 13.04
N VAL A 183 7.58 -15.09 14.37
CA VAL A 183 7.96 -16.20 15.26
C VAL A 183 6.82 -17.22 15.38
N ILE A 184 5.56 -16.75 15.40
CA ILE A 184 4.38 -17.62 15.50
C ILE A 184 4.23 -18.46 14.23
N LEU A 185 4.38 -17.83 13.05
CA LEU A 185 4.26 -18.53 11.77
C LEU A 185 5.33 -19.60 11.56
N LYS A 186 6.58 -19.32 11.92
CA LYS A 186 7.67 -20.31 11.83
C LYS A 186 7.46 -21.52 12.75
N LYS A 187 6.72 -21.36 13.84
CA LYS A 187 6.38 -22.47 14.76
C LYS A 187 5.20 -23.31 14.29
N SER A 188 4.33 -22.78 13.43
CA SER A 188 3.24 -23.57 12.83
C SER A 188 3.68 -24.41 11.64
N GLU A 189 4.87 -24.14 11.09
CA GLU A 189 5.46 -24.86 9.96
C GLU A 189 6.43 -25.99 10.39
N ALA A 190 6.73 -26.11 11.68
CA ALA A 190 7.64 -27.10 12.27
C ALA A 190 6.87 -28.18 13.04
#